data_AF-A0A2L0UIU4-F1
#
_entry.id   AF-A0A2L0UIU4-F1
#
_cell.length_a   1.000
_cell.length_b   1.000
_cell.length_c   1.000
_cell.angle_alpha   90.00
_cell.angle_beta   90.00
_cell.angle_gamma   90.00
#
_symmetry.space_group_name_H-M   'P 1'
#
loop_
_entity.id
_entity.type
_entity.pdbx_description
1 polymer ?
#
loop_
_entity_poly.entity_id
_entity_poly.type
_entity_poly.pdbx_seq_one_letter_code
_entity_poly.pdbx_strand_id
1 'polypeptide(L)'
;MENQESRQVAVIGGGPRGTSVVERLIARHRALGAAAAGLVIHVVEPHDPGPGHIWRTDQSRLFLMNTPCLYPTVVPVGPAAAGIAEAPIAVSFDEWRRRVNEGLVPGTQPGRPPAE
;
A
#
# COMPACT_ATOMS: atom_id res chain seq x y z
N MET A 1 20.23 25.11 17.36
CA MET A 1 19.27 24.92 16.26
C MET A 1 19.93 23.99 15.28
N GLU A 2 19.55 22.72 15.32
CA GLU A 2 20.18 21.68 14.49
C GLU A 2 19.56 21.73 13.10
N ASN A 3 20.37 22.03 12.08
CA ASN A 3 19.95 21.94 10.67
C ASN A 3 19.76 20.46 10.31
N GLN A 4 18.60 19.90 10.63
CA GLN A 4 18.20 18.62 10.06
C GLN A 4 17.69 18.85 8.64
N GLU A 5 18.62 18.81 7.68
CA GLU A 5 18.32 18.75 6.25
C GLU A 5 17.28 17.66 5.96
N SER A 6 16.20 18.05 5.28
CA SER A 6 15.12 17.14 4.92
C SER A 6 15.59 16.17 3.83
N ARG A 7 15.41 14.87 4.06
CA ARG A 7 15.69 13.82 3.08
C ARG A 7 14.59 13.81 2.03
N GLN A 8 14.99 13.81 0.76
CA GLN A 8 14.08 13.76 -0.38
C GLN A 8 14.21 12.40 -1.07
N VAL A 9 13.09 11.71 -1.26
CA VAL A 9 13.04 10.40 -1.94
C VAL A 9 12.03 10.44 -3.07
N ALA A 10 12.45 10.08 -4.27
CA ALA A 10 11.55 9.85 -5.40
C ALA A 10 11.30 8.34 -5.57
N VAL A 11 10.03 7.95 -5.61
CA VAL A 11 9.57 6.59 -5.89
C VAL A 11 8.88 6.61 -7.25
N ILE A 12 9.46 5.92 -8.23
CA ILE A 12 8.93 5.82 -9.59
C ILE A 12 8.11 4.53 -9.69
N GLY A 13 6.81 4.68 -9.90
CA GLY A 13 5.81 3.61 -9.93
C GLY A 13 5.04 3.48 -8.60
N GLY A 14 3.71 3.52 -8.70
CA GLY A 14 2.73 3.32 -7.61
C GLY A 14 2.18 1.89 -7.54
N GLY A 15 2.81 0.94 -8.23
CA GLY A 15 2.47 -0.47 -8.12
C GLY A 15 2.82 -1.08 -6.76
N PRO A 16 2.56 -2.39 -6.55
CA PRO A 16 2.71 -3.05 -5.25
C PRO A 16 4.07 -2.80 -4.58
N ARG A 17 5.17 -2.82 -5.35
CA ARG A 17 6.52 -2.58 -4.83
C ARG A 17 6.74 -1.13 -4.41
N GLY A 18 6.34 -0.16 -5.24
CA GLY A 18 6.52 1.26 -4.94
C GLY A 18 5.73 1.66 -3.70
N THR A 19 4.47 1.19 -3.62
CA THR A 19 3.62 1.39 -2.44
C THR A 19 4.24 0.76 -1.19
N SER A 20 4.79 -0.46 -1.26
CA SER A 20 5.51 -1.06 -0.13
C SER A 20 6.72 -0.24 0.31
N VAL A 21 7.48 0.36 -0.62
CA VAL A 21 8.63 1.23 -0.27
C VAL A 21 8.15 2.48 0.47
N VAL A 22 7.14 3.18 -0.06
CA VAL A 22 6.57 4.37 0.56
C VAL A 22 6.08 4.05 1.97
N GLU A 23 5.33 2.96 2.11
CA GLU A 23 4.76 2.55 3.39
C GLU A 23 5.85 2.19 4.42
N ARG A 24 6.91 1.46 4.03
CA ARG A 24 8.05 1.15 4.91
C ARG A 24 8.85 2.39 5.30
N LEU A 25 9.03 3.36 4.40
CA LEU A 25 9.68 4.63 4.71
C LEU A 25 8.89 5.42 5.75
N ILE A 26 7.57 5.48 5.61
CA ILE A 26 6.68 6.12 6.59
C ILE A 26 6.71 5.38 7.93
N ALA A 27 6.61 4.04 7.91
CA ALA A 27 6.69 3.21 9.12
C ALA A 27 7.98 3.50 9.90
N ARG A 28 9.13 3.47 9.22
CA ARG A 28 10.43 3.72 9.83
C ARG A 28 10.57 5.15 10.33
N HIS A 29 10.10 6.14 9.57
CA HIS A 29 10.13 7.53 10.00
C HIS A 29 9.30 7.73 11.28
N ARG A 30 8.09 7.16 11.36
CA ARG A 30 7.26 7.18 12.58
C ARG A 30 7.95 6.52 13.78
N ALA A 31 8.59 5.37 13.57
CA ALA A 31 9.30 4.66 14.62
C ALA A 31 10.52 5.42 15.19
N LEU A 32 11.12 6.33 14.41
CA LEU A 32 12.21 7.20 14.85
C LEU A 32 11.71 8.40 15.69
N GLY A 33 10.43 8.77 15.58
CA GLY A 33 9.81 9.86 16.34
C GLY A 33 10.58 11.18 16.20
N ALA A 34 10.83 11.84 17.33
CA ALA A 34 11.53 13.13 17.38
C ALA A 34 12.99 13.08 16.87
N ALA A 35 13.60 11.90 16.77
CA ALA A 35 14.95 11.75 16.23
C ALA A 35 14.97 11.68 14.69
N ALA A 36 13.81 11.64 14.04
CA ALA A 36 13.72 11.56 12.59
C ALA A 36 14.03 12.91 11.94
N ALA A 37 15.03 12.93 11.04
CA ALA A 37 15.17 14.04 10.10
C ALA A 37 13.92 14.14 9.21
N GLY A 38 13.58 15.36 8.75
CA GLY A 38 12.48 15.58 7.82
C GLY A 38 12.56 14.65 6.60
N LEU A 39 11.40 14.19 6.12
CA LEU A 39 11.31 13.28 4.98
C LEU A 39 10.22 13.76 4.01
N VAL A 40 10.60 14.00 2.77
CA VAL A 40 9.70 14.29 1.65
C VAL A 40 9.75 13.11 0.68
N ILE A 41 8.57 12.56 0.37
CA ILE A 41 8.43 11.44 -0.56
C ILE A 41 7.64 11.92 -1.78
N HIS A 42 8.26 11.82 -2.96
CA HIS A 42 7.61 12.07 -4.24
C HIS A 42 7.24 10.74 -4.87
N VAL A 43 5.97 10.51 -5.15
CA VAL A 43 5.51 9.32 -5.88
C VAL A 43 5.17 9.74 -7.31
N VAL A 44 5.85 9.12 -8.28
CA VAL A 44 5.68 9.41 -9.71
C VAL A 44 5.03 8.19 -10.36
N GLU A 45 3.76 8.32 -10.73
CA GLU A 45 2.98 7.24 -11.33
C GLU A 45 2.11 7.82 -12.46
N PRO A 46 2.21 7.33 -13.71
CA PRO A 46 1.40 7.82 -14.81
C PRO A 46 -0.07 7.37 -14.77
N HIS A 47 -0.44 6.38 -13.95
CA HIS A 47 -1.80 5.86 -13.83
C HIS A 47 -2.50 6.29 -12.54
N ASP A 48 -3.83 6.31 -12.55
CA ASP A 48 -4.59 6.65 -11.35
C ASP A 48 -4.34 5.64 -10.20
N PRO A 49 -4.31 6.10 -8.93
CA PRO A 49 -4.25 5.23 -7.77
C PRO A 49 -5.36 4.17 -7.79
N GLY A 50 -5.00 2.94 -7.46
CA GLY A 50 -5.93 1.79 -7.42
C GLY A 50 -5.44 0.67 -8.34
N PRO A 51 -6.23 0.24 -9.34
CA PRO A 51 -5.86 -0.89 -10.19
C PRO A 51 -4.62 -0.61 -11.07
N GLY A 52 -4.31 0.67 -11.32
CA GLY A 52 -3.20 1.09 -12.18
C GLY A 52 -3.29 0.47 -13.58
N HIS A 53 -2.14 0.29 -14.23
CA HIS A 53 -2.07 -0.29 -15.58
C HIS A 53 -2.46 -1.77 -15.64
N ILE A 54 -2.07 -2.54 -14.62
CA ILE A 54 -2.08 -4.02 -14.64
C ILE A 54 -3.44 -4.59 -14.19
N TRP A 55 -4.09 -3.98 -13.21
CA TRP A 55 -5.32 -4.52 -12.60
C TRP A 55 -6.59 -3.82 -13.08
N ARG A 56 -6.55 -3.15 -14.24
CA ARG A 56 -7.71 -2.41 -14.76
C ARG A 56 -8.95 -3.30 -14.81
N THR A 57 -10.07 -2.77 -14.35
CA THR A 57 -11.33 -3.52 -14.21
C THR A 57 -12.07 -3.68 -15.54
N ASP A 58 -11.64 -2.97 -16.58
CA ASP A 58 -12.19 -3.02 -17.95
C ASP A 58 -11.42 -3.98 -18.88
N GLN A 59 -10.40 -4.68 -18.38
CA GLN A 59 -9.61 -5.63 -19.17
C GLN A 59 -10.35 -6.94 -19.44
N SER A 60 -9.85 -7.74 -20.40
CA SER A 60 -10.42 -9.05 -20.73
C SER A 60 -10.51 -9.96 -19.50
N ARG A 61 -11.64 -10.64 -19.33
CA ARG A 61 -11.82 -11.67 -18.28
C ARG A 61 -10.90 -12.88 -18.44
N LEU A 62 -10.18 -12.99 -19.56
CA LEU A 62 -9.15 -14.01 -19.79
C LEU A 62 -7.80 -13.64 -19.16
N PHE A 63 -7.58 -12.39 -18.77
CA PHE A 63 -6.40 -11.99 -18.01
C PHE A 63 -6.61 -12.30 -16.53
N LEU A 64 -6.24 -13.51 -16.16
CA LEU A 64 -6.31 -14.02 -14.80
C LEU A 64 -4.95 -13.97 -14.13
N MET A 65 -4.96 -13.72 -12.83
CA MET A 65 -3.79 -13.90 -11.98
C MET A 65 -3.48 -15.39 -11.83
N ASN A 66 -2.20 -15.75 -12.00
CA ASN A 66 -1.72 -17.10 -11.66
C ASN A 66 -1.53 -17.31 -10.15
N THR A 67 -1.68 -16.25 -9.34
CA THR A 67 -1.60 -16.31 -7.88
C THR A 67 -2.97 -15.98 -7.28
N PRO A 68 -3.56 -16.84 -6.43
CA PRO A 68 -4.83 -16.53 -5.79
C PRO A 68 -4.70 -15.30 -4.88
N CYS A 69 -5.75 -14.47 -4.80
CA CYS A 69 -5.74 -13.21 -4.04
C CYS A 69 -5.46 -13.37 -2.53
N LEU A 70 -5.60 -14.59 -1.99
CA LEU A 70 -5.31 -14.91 -0.58
C LEU A 70 -3.82 -15.09 -0.26
N TYR A 71 -2.96 -15.27 -1.27
CA TYR A 71 -1.53 -15.55 -1.06
C TYR A 71 -0.67 -14.30 -0.82
N PRO A 72 -0.82 -13.20 -1.59
CA PRO A 72 0.05 -12.05 -1.40
C PRO A 72 -0.40 -11.21 -0.19
N THR A 73 0.52 -10.99 0.76
CA THR A 73 0.40 -9.98 1.81
C THR A 73 1.65 -9.11 1.85
N VAL A 74 1.48 -7.81 2.13
CA VAL A 74 2.58 -6.87 2.39
C VAL A 74 2.81 -6.64 3.88
N VAL A 75 1.95 -7.20 4.74
CA VAL A 75 2.04 -7.09 6.19
C VAL A 75 2.81 -8.30 6.70
N PRO A 76 4.08 -8.15 7.15
CA PRO A 76 4.83 -9.26 7.73
C PRO A 76 4.15 -9.69 9.03
N VAL A 77 4.14 -11.00 9.28
CA VAL A 77 3.57 -11.60 10.49
C VAL A 77 4.56 -12.60 11.10
N GLY A 78 4.40 -12.90 12.39
CA GLY A 78 5.23 -13.87 13.10
C GLY A 78 6.71 -13.45 13.18
N PRO A 79 7.67 -14.39 13.14
CA PRO A 79 9.09 -14.09 13.26
C PRO A 79 9.62 -13.11 12.19
N ALA A 80 9.01 -13.11 11.00
CA ALA A 80 9.37 -12.19 9.92
C ALA A 80 9.02 -10.72 10.23
N ALA A 81 8.12 -10.47 11.19
CA ALA A 81 7.79 -9.11 11.64
C ALA A 81 8.77 -8.57 12.69
N ALA A 82 9.65 -9.41 13.26
CA ALA A 82 10.55 -9.01 14.34
C ALA A 82 11.52 -7.91 13.88
N GLY A 83 11.55 -6.80 14.61
CA GLY A 83 12.43 -5.66 14.32
C GLY A 83 11.98 -4.81 13.12
N ILE A 84 10.83 -5.10 12.52
CA ILE A 84 10.23 -4.27 11.47
C ILE A 84 9.31 -3.25 12.12
N ALA A 85 9.43 -1.98 11.72
CA ALA A 85 8.52 -0.93 12.17
C ALA A 85 7.07 -1.27 11.81
N GLU A 86 6.15 -0.95 12.73
CA GLU A 86 4.74 -1.24 12.55
C GLU A 86 4.18 -0.54 11.31
N ALA A 87 3.38 -1.27 10.53
CA ALA A 87 2.76 -0.74 9.33
C ALA A 87 1.78 0.40 9.69
N PRO A 88 1.77 1.54 9.00
CA PRO A 88 0.77 2.59 9.17
C PRO A 88 -0.67 2.09 9.01
N ILE A 89 -0.84 1.02 8.20
CA ILE A 89 -2.11 0.35 7.97
C ILE A 89 -1.84 -1.16 8.03
N ALA A 90 -2.08 -1.77 9.18
CA ALA A 90 -1.90 -3.20 9.40
C ALA A 90 -3.25 -3.95 9.28
N VAL A 91 -3.81 -4.01 8.07
CA VAL A 91 -5.02 -4.81 7.79
C VAL A 91 -4.72 -5.86 6.73
N SER A 92 -5.29 -7.05 6.90
CA SER A 92 -5.29 -8.08 5.87
C SER A 92 -6.13 -7.64 4.66
N PHE A 93 -5.88 -8.26 3.50
CA PHE A 93 -6.71 -8.02 2.32
C PHE A 93 -8.19 -8.34 2.57
N ASP A 94 -8.49 -9.38 3.34
CA ASP A 94 -9.88 -9.74 3.67
C ASP A 94 -10.56 -8.71 4.58
N GLU A 95 -9.85 -8.18 5.59
CA GLU A 95 -10.36 -7.08 6.42
C GLU A 95 -10.57 -5.81 5.60
N TRP A 96 -9.63 -5.48 4.70
CA TRP A 96 -9.80 -4.37 3.77
C TRP A 96 -11.03 -4.56 2.88
N ARG A 97 -11.19 -5.74 2.27
CA ARG A 97 -12.33 -6.11 1.42
C ARG A 97 -13.66 -5.97 2.17
N ARG A 98 -13.72 -6.43 3.43
CA ARG A 98 -14.90 -6.26 4.30
C ARG A 98 -15.20 -4.78 4.54
N ARG A 99 -14.20 -3.98 4.90
CA ARG A 99 -14.35 -2.53 5.10
C ARG A 99 -14.83 -1.81 3.83
N VAL A 100 -14.36 -2.20 2.64
CA VAL A 100 -14.86 -1.66 1.36
C VAL A 100 -16.34 -1.96 1.18
N ASN A 101 -16.76 -3.20 1.43
CA ASN A 101 -18.18 -3.58 1.34
C ASN A 101 -19.06 -2.90 2.38
N GLU A 102 -18.51 -2.57 3.54
CA GLU A 102 -19.17 -1.79 4.60
C GLU A 102 -19.15 -0.27 4.34
N GLY A 103 -18.51 0.19 3.25
CA GLY A 103 -18.41 1.62 2.93
C GLY A 103 -17.44 2.41 3.81
N LEU A 104 -16.54 1.73 4.53
CA LEU A 104 -15.59 2.32 5.49
C LEU A 104 -14.28 2.79 4.85
N VAL A 105 -14.07 2.56 3.55
CA VAL A 105 -12.85 2.95 2.84
C VAL A 105 -13.17 4.07 1.84
N PRO A 106 -12.74 5.32 2.11
CA PRO A 106 -13.00 6.45 1.22
C PRO A 106 -12.48 6.21 -0.20
N GLY A 107 -13.21 6.70 -1.20
CA GLY A 107 -12.83 6.58 -2.61
C GLY A 107 -13.00 5.18 -3.22
N THR A 108 -13.61 4.25 -2.49
CA THR A 108 -13.97 2.91 -3.01
C THR A 108 -15.48 2.76 -3.11
N GLN A 109 -15.93 1.92 -4.05
CA GLN A 109 -17.33 1.52 -4.18
C GLN A 109 -17.48 0.09 -3.63
N PRO A 110 -18.58 -0.24 -2.94
CA PRO A 110 -18.87 -1.62 -2.54
C PRO A 110 -18.78 -2.56 -3.74
N GLY A 111 -18.29 -3.78 -3.51
CA GLY A 111 -18.21 -4.79 -4.56
C GLY A 111 -19.59 -5.08 -5.16
N ARG A 112 -19.69 -5.15 -6.49
CA ARG A 112 -20.91 -5.65 -7.14
C ARG A 112 -21.13 -7.10 -6.71
N PRO A 113 -22.37 -7.50 -6.34
CA PRO A 113 -22.64 -8.90 -6.08
C PRO A 113 -22.27 -9.74 -7.32
N PRO A 114 -21.83 -11.01 -7.14
CA PRO A 114 -21.60 -11.89 -8.26
C PRO A 114 -22.86 -11.93 -9.14
N ALA A 115 -22.67 -11.87 -10.46
CA ALA A 115 -23.76 -12.16 -11.38
C ALA A 115 -24.15 -13.63 -11.18
N GLU A 116 -25.45 -13.87 -11.00
CA GLU A 116 -26.03 -15.23 -10.97
C GLU A 116 -25.73 -16.00 -12.26
#